data_AF-A0A2X4WXD0-F1
#
_entry.id   AF-A0A2X4WXD0-F1
#
_cell.length_a   1.000
_cell.length_b   1.000
_cell.length_c   1.000
_cell.angle_alpha   90.00
_cell.angle_beta   90.00
_cell.angle_gamma   90.00
#
_symmetry.space_group_name_H-M   'P 1'
#
loop_
_entity.id
_entity.type
_entity.pdbx_description
1 polymer ?
#
loop_
_entity_poly.entity_id
_entity_poly.type
_entity_poly.pdbx_seq_one_letter_code
_entity_poly.pdbx_strand_id
1 'polypeptide(L)'
;MDVVANSAEEWREWLDTHGRSETEVWLIIAHQDSGRQSLRYNEAVEHALCYGWIDGLHRKHDAHSSRLRFTPRRPKSTWSAPNRERADRMVAQGMMTEAGQAAIDLAKKLGTWQAARDEAPAVPPERTHVRGRRR
;
A
#
# COMPACT_ATOMS: atom_id res chain seq x y z
N MET A 1 -6.48 -13.49 -0.70
CA MET A 1 -5.71 -14.20 -1.74
C MET A 1 -4.30 -13.64 -1.76
N ASP A 2 -3.29 -14.51 -1.94
CA ASP A 2 -1.90 -14.09 -2.13
C ASP A 2 -1.59 -14.10 -3.64
N VAL A 3 -0.94 -13.05 -4.15
CA VAL A 3 -0.59 -12.87 -5.57
C VAL A 3 0.87 -12.50 -5.73
N VAL A 4 1.48 -12.90 -6.84
CA VAL A 4 2.84 -12.50 -7.23
C VAL A 4 2.71 -11.61 -8.46
N ALA A 5 3.43 -10.48 -8.46
CA ALA A 5 3.64 -9.67 -9.66
C ALA A 5 5.13 -9.33 -9.77
N ASN A 6 5.70 -9.60 -10.93
CA ASN A 6 7.11 -9.41 -11.24
C ASN A 6 7.39 -8.05 -11.88
N SER A 7 6.35 -7.36 -12.34
CA SER A 7 6.41 -6.04 -12.97
C SER A 7 5.20 -5.18 -12.59
N ALA A 8 5.32 -3.88 -12.89
CA ALA A 8 4.22 -2.93 -12.76
C ALA A 8 3.02 -3.31 -13.64
N GLU A 9 3.29 -3.85 -14.83
CA GLU A 9 2.29 -4.26 -15.82
C GLU A 9 1.44 -5.42 -15.29
N GLU A 10 2.08 -6.50 -14.81
CA GLU A 10 1.38 -7.65 -14.20
C GLU A 10 0.50 -7.21 -13.01
N TRP A 11 0.98 -6.25 -12.21
CA TRP A 11 0.21 -5.73 -11.10
C TRP A 11 -1.00 -4.89 -11.55
N ARG A 12 -0.83 -4.07 -12.59
CA ARG A 12 -1.93 -3.31 -13.19
C ARG A 12 -2.96 -4.21 -13.85
N GLU A 13 -2.55 -5.28 -14.51
CA GLU A 13 -3.46 -6.29 -15.08
C GLU A 13 -4.33 -6.94 -14.00
N TRP A 14 -3.72 -7.29 -12.86
CA TRP A 14 -4.47 -7.82 -11.73
C TRP A 14 -5.48 -6.79 -11.21
N LEU A 15 -5.06 -5.53 -11.01
CA LEU A 15 -5.92 -4.44 -10.53
C LEU A 15 -7.05 -4.10 -11.52
N ASP A 16 -6.80 -4.18 -12.82
CA ASP A 16 -7.81 -3.92 -13.84
C ASP A 16 -8.90 -5.00 -13.82
N THR A 17 -8.48 -6.27 -13.73
CA THR A 17 -9.37 -7.42 -13.73
C THR A 17 -10.16 -7.55 -12.43
N HIS A 18 -9.53 -7.31 -11.28
CA HIS A 18 -10.07 -7.65 -9.96
C HIS A 18 -10.37 -6.44 -9.08
N GLY A 19 -9.83 -5.26 -9.40
CA GLY A 19 -9.84 -4.09 -8.52
C GLY A 19 -11.22 -3.51 -8.20
N ARG A 20 -12.25 -3.95 -8.93
CA ARG A 20 -13.66 -3.56 -8.72
C ARG A 20 -14.49 -4.62 -7.98
N SER A 21 -14.07 -5.88 -7.98
CA SER A 21 -14.79 -6.99 -7.37
C SER A 21 -14.18 -7.44 -6.04
N GLU A 22 -12.85 -7.34 -5.92
CA GLU A 22 -12.13 -7.77 -4.74
C GLU A 22 -12.09 -6.68 -3.66
N THR A 23 -12.10 -7.11 -2.40
CA THR A 23 -12.04 -6.20 -1.25
C THR A 23 -10.66 -6.17 -0.59
N GLU A 24 -9.81 -7.13 -0.93
CA GLU A 24 -8.45 -7.27 -0.39
C GLU A 24 -7.59 -8.19 -1.27
N VAL A 25 -6.30 -7.90 -1.33
CA VAL A 25 -5.28 -8.82 -1.86
C VAL A 25 -3.98 -8.71 -1.09
N TRP A 26 -3.19 -9.78 -1.05
CA TRP A 26 -1.84 -9.79 -0.50
C TRP A 26 -0.83 -9.96 -1.63
N LEU A 27 -0.08 -8.91 -1.94
CA LEU A 27 0.99 -8.97 -2.93
C LEU A 27 2.27 -9.50 -2.27
N ILE A 28 2.86 -10.55 -2.83
CA ILE A 28 4.16 -11.09 -2.42
C ILE A 28 5.25 -10.23 -3.07
N ILE A 29 6.12 -9.68 -2.22
CA ILE A 29 7.26 -8.83 -2.59
C ILE A 29 8.53 -9.55 -2.16
N ALA A 30 9.34 -9.96 -3.14
CA ALA A 30 10.63 -10.59 -2.87
C ALA A 30 11.63 -9.58 -2.31
N HIS A 31 12.47 -10.03 -1.38
CA HIS A 31 13.56 -9.22 -0.85
C HIS A 31 14.61 -8.95 -1.94
N GLN A 32 15.28 -7.81 -1.86
CA GLN A 32 16.25 -7.39 -2.88
C GLN A 32 17.43 -8.37 -3.01
N ASP A 33 17.80 -9.02 -1.90
CA ASP A 33 18.88 -10.02 -1.81
C ASP A 33 18.47 -11.45 -2.21
N SER A 34 17.19 -11.67 -2.54
CA SER A 34 16.69 -13.01 -2.90
C SER A 34 17.08 -13.48 -4.30
N GLY A 35 17.54 -12.58 -5.17
CA GLY A 35 17.78 -12.86 -6.59
C GLY A 35 16.49 -13.09 -7.41
N ARG A 36 15.30 -12.96 -6.80
CA ARG A 36 14.01 -13.12 -7.48
C ARG A 36 13.55 -11.78 -8.05
N GLN A 37 13.06 -11.80 -9.29
CA GLN A 37 12.36 -10.66 -9.87
C GLN A 37 11.06 -10.43 -9.08
N SER A 38 10.76 -9.18 -8.75
CA SER A 38 9.56 -8.82 -8.00
C SER A 38 9.32 -7.31 -8.07
N LEU A 39 8.05 -6.93 -8.14
CA LEU A 39 7.63 -5.54 -8.04
C LEU A 39 8.15 -4.89 -6.75
N ARG A 40 8.74 -3.70 -6.86
CA ARG A 40 9.23 -2.99 -5.67
C ARG A 40 8.07 -2.36 -4.90
N TYR A 41 8.28 -2.17 -3.60
CA TYR A 41 7.29 -1.59 -2.69
C TYR A 41 6.69 -0.28 -3.24
N ASN A 42 7.55 0.65 -3.69
CA ASN A 42 7.08 1.94 -4.17
C ASN A 42 6.20 1.80 -5.43
N GLU A 43 6.63 1.01 -6.41
CA GLU A 43 5.86 0.76 -7.63
C GLU A 43 4.51 0.09 -7.30
N ALA A 44 4.50 -0.87 -6.39
CA ALA A 44 3.28 -1.53 -5.94
C ALA A 44 2.27 -0.53 -5.35
N VAL A 45 2.72 0.39 -4.49
CA VAL A 45 1.87 1.43 -3.90
C VAL A 45 1.42 2.45 -4.96
N GLU A 46 2.32 2.92 -5.81
CA GLU A 46 2.00 3.89 -6.86
C GLU A 46 0.92 3.37 -7.80
N HIS A 47 1.10 2.15 -8.31
CA HIS A 47 0.11 1.54 -9.19
C HIS A 47 -1.18 1.17 -8.45
N ALA A 48 -1.14 0.80 -7.16
CA ALA A 48 -2.36 0.62 -6.39
C ALA A 48 -3.15 1.94 -6.26
N LEU A 49 -2.48 3.07 -6.00
CA LEU A 49 -3.10 4.38 -5.92
C LEU A 49 -3.78 4.77 -7.24
N CYS A 50 -3.21 4.38 -8.39
CA CYS A 50 -3.82 4.60 -9.70
C CYS A 50 -5.21 3.99 -9.83
N TYR A 51 -5.53 2.95 -9.07
CA TYR A 51 -6.82 2.25 -9.10
C TYR A 51 -7.68 2.56 -7.88
N GLY A 52 -7.25 3.52 -7.02
CA GLY A 52 -7.96 3.86 -5.79
C GLY A 52 -7.74 2.88 -4.64
N TRP A 53 -6.68 2.07 -4.70
CA TRP A 53 -6.28 1.13 -3.66
C TRP A 53 -5.16 1.71 -2.78
N ILE A 54 -4.95 1.14 -1.59
CA ILE A 54 -3.86 1.49 -0.67
C ILE A 54 -3.28 0.24 -0.04
N ASP A 55 -1.98 0.27 0.26
CA ASP A 55 -1.33 -0.69 1.14
C ASP A 55 -1.77 -0.55 2.60
N GLY A 56 -1.53 -1.61 3.38
CA GLY A 56 -1.85 -1.66 4.79
C GLY A 56 -0.91 -2.56 5.58
N LEU A 57 -1.31 -3.82 5.78
CA LEU A 57 -0.53 -4.73 6.60
C LEU A 57 0.67 -5.28 5.83
N HIS A 58 1.86 -5.13 6.40
CA HIS A 58 3.08 -5.78 5.92
C HIS A 58 3.42 -6.95 6.84
N ARG A 59 3.63 -8.14 6.26
CA ARG A 59 3.96 -9.36 7.00
C ARG A 59 5.08 -10.13 6.32
N LYS A 60 5.84 -10.89 7.10
CA LYS A 60 6.76 -11.90 6.56
C LYS A 60 5.97 -12.97 5.79
N HIS A 61 6.48 -13.38 4.63
CA HIS A 61 5.92 -14.51 3.87
C HIS A 61 6.84 -15.74 4.01
N ASP A 62 8.10 -15.63 3.59
CA ASP A 62 9.10 -16.68 3.74
C ASP A 62 10.50 -16.09 4.10
N ALA A 63 11.57 -16.86 3.89
CA ALA A 63 12.94 -16.38 4.14
C ALA A 63 13.43 -15.32 3.14
N HIS A 64 12.79 -15.24 1.97
CA HIS A 64 13.23 -14.46 0.82
C HIS A 64 12.18 -13.44 0.34
N SER A 65 11.06 -13.34 1.04
CA SER A 65 9.94 -12.48 0.64
C SER A 65 9.07 -12.07 1.82
N SER A 66 8.34 -10.99 1.57
CA SER A 66 7.30 -10.46 2.42
C SER A 66 5.99 -10.40 1.64
N ARG A 67 4.87 -10.21 2.34
CA ARG A 67 3.59 -9.94 1.71
C ARG A 67 2.98 -8.64 2.22
N LEU A 68 2.46 -7.84 1.31
CA LEU A 68 1.87 -6.54 1.57
C LEU A 68 0.39 -6.59 1.18
N ARG A 69 -0.47 -6.26 2.14
CA ARG A 69 -1.91 -6.23 1.95
C ARG A 69 -2.33 -4.94 1.28
N PHE A 70 -3.15 -5.04 0.25
CA PHE A 70 -3.79 -3.92 -0.44
C PHE A 70 -5.31 -4.04 -0.34
N THR A 71 -5.98 -2.89 -0.19
CA THR A 71 -7.44 -2.79 -0.14
C THR A 71 -7.93 -1.54 -0.86
N PRO A 72 -9.17 -1.50 -1.38
CA PRO A 72 -9.79 -0.27 -1.84
C PRO A 72 -9.77 0.82 -0.76
N ARG A 73 -9.44 2.05 -1.12
CA ARG A 73 -9.44 3.16 -0.16
C ARG A 73 -10.85 3.44 0.31
N ARG A 74 -11.04 3.50 1.64
CA ARG A 74 -12.31 3.96 2.21
C ARG A 74 -12.39 5.49 2.09
N PRO A 75 -13.55 6.08 1.73
CA PRO A 75 -13.73 7.53 1.54
C PRO A 75 -13.24 8.39 2.71
N LYS A 76 -13.42 7.91 3.94
CA LYS A 76 -13.05 8.63 5.17
C LYS A 76 -11.57 8.46 5.57
N SER A 77 -10.77 7.71 4.82
CA SER A 77 -9.37 7.47 5.16
C SER A 77 -8.51 8.66 4.76
N THR A 78 -7.76 9.19 5.72
CA THR A 78 -6.79 10.27 5.49
C THR A 78 -5.74 9.86 4.46
N TRP A 79 -5.34 10.80 3.62
CA TRP A 79 -4.18 10.66 2.74
C TRP A 79 -2.93 11.13 3.49
N SER A 80 -1.90 10.28 3.52
CA SER A 80 -0.59 10.68 4.05
C SER A 80 0.15 11.54 3.02
N ALA A 81 1.10 12.37 3.48
CA ALA A 81 1.91 13.17 2.56
C ALA A 81 2.63 12.34 1.49
N PRO A 82 3.25 11.18 1.81
CA PRO A 82 3.87 10.33 0.79
C PRO A 82 2.87 9.77 -0.24
N ASN A 83 1.65 9.44 0.17
CA ASN A 83 0.66 8.91 -0.78
C ASN A 83 0.07 10.01 -1.66
N ARG A 84 -0.04 11.24 -1.17
CA ARG A 84 -0.37 12.39 -2.02
C ARG A 84 0.72 12.63 -3.06
N GLU A 85 1.98 12.68 -2.64
CA GLU A 85 3.12 12.89 -3.56
C GLU A 85 3.17 11.81 -4.65
N ARG A 86 3.01 10.54 -4.26
CA ARG A 86 2.91 9.42 -5.22
C ARG A 86 1.75 9.60 -6.18
N ALA A 87 0.55 9.92 -5.67
CA ALA A 87 -0.62 10.13 -6.52
C ALA A 87 -0.42 11.31 -7.49
N ASP A 88 0.11 12.43 -7.02
CA ASP A 88 0.41 13.60 -7.86
C ASP A 88 1.43 13.25 -8.96
N ARG A 89 2.46 12.45 -8.63
CA ARG A 89 3.42 11.92 -9.63
C ARG A 89 2.72 11.04 -10.66
N MET A 90 1.85 10.13 -10.24
CA MET A 90 1.12 9.25 -11.16
C MET A 90 0.12 9.99 -12.06
N VAL A 91 -0.49 11.07 -11.55
CA VAL A 91 -1.31 11.99 -12.35
C VAL A 91 -0.45 12.71 -13.39
N ALA A 92 0.69 13.27 -12.97
CA ALA A 92 1.61 13.99 -13.87
C ALA A 92 2.17 13.10 -14.99
N GLN A 93 2.35 11.80 -14.72
CA GLN A 93 2.79 10.80 -15.70
C GLN A 93 1.66 10.27 -16.60
N GLY A 94 0.40 10.68 -16.39
CA GLY A 94 -0.74 10.16 -17.15
C GLY A 94 -1.10 8.70 -16.84
N MET A 95 -0.61 8.16 -15.72
CA MET A 95 -0.79 6.75 -15.33
C MET A 95 -1.99 6.52 -14.41
N MET A 96 -2.55 7.60 -13.86
CA MET A 96 -3.75 7.59 -13.02
C MET A 96 -4.98 7.14 -13.80
N THR A 97 -5.77 6.22 -13.24
CA THR A 97 -7.04 5.80 -13.85
C THR A 97 -8.21 6.61 -13.29
N GLU A 98 -9.38 6.49 -13.91
CA GLU A 98 -10.62 7.12 -13.43
C GLU A 98 -10.96 6.73 -11.99
N ALA A 99 -10.72 5.47 -11.61
CA ALA A 99 -10.99 4.98 -10.26
C ALA A 99 -10.09 5.65 -9.21
N GLY A 100 -8.80 5.78 -9.51
CA GLY A 100 -7.86 6.50 -8.65
C GLY A 100 -8.17 7.99 -8.57
N GLN A 101 -8.50 8.62 -9.70
CA GLN A 101 -8.89 10.03 -9.74
C GLN A 101 -10.16 10.30 -8.92
N ALA A 102 -11.17 9.45 -9.05
CA ALA A 102 -12.39 9.55 -8.23
C ALA A 102 -12.09 9.44 -6.73
N ALA A 103 -11.14 8.61 -6.32
CA ALA A 103 -10.71 8.52 -4.92
C ALA A 103 -10.01 9.80 -4.44
N ILE A 104 -9.21 10.45 -5.28
CA ILE A 104 -8.57 11.75 -5.00
C ILE A 104 -9.63 12.84 -4.85
N ASP A 105 -10.57 12.92 -5.79
CA ASP A 105 -11.60 13.96 -5.82
C ASP A 105 -12.54 13.83 -4.62
N LEU A 106 -12.93 12.59 -4.28
CA LEU A 106 -13.71 12.32 -3.09
C LEU A 106 -12.97 12.73 -1.81
N ALA A 107 -11.67 12.45 -1.72
CA ALA A 107 -10.86 12.86 -0.57
C ALA A 107 -10.72 14.38 -0.46
N LYS A 108 -10.60 15.10 -1.58
CA LYS A 108 -10.61 16.57 -1.61
C LYS A 108 -11.96 17.10 -1.13
N LYS A 109 -13.07 16.56 -1.64
CA LYS A 109 -14.43 16.93 -1.23
C LYS A 109 -14.69 16.70 0.26
N LEU A 110 -14.17 15.60 0.82
CA LEU A 110 -14.34 15.23 2.23
C LEU A 110 -13.28 15.86 3.17
N GLY A 111 -12.32 16.63 2.62
CA GLY A 111 -11.22 17.22 3.41
C GLY A 111 -10.16 16.21 3.87
N THR A 112 -10.27 14.93 3.52
CA THR A 112 -9.32 13.87 3.90
C THR A 112 -8.06 13.84 3.02
N TRP A 113 -8.02 14.64 1.95
CA TRP A 113 -6.83 14.85 1.12
C TRP A 113 -5.73 15.57 1.89
N GLN A 114 -6.01 16.75 2.43
CA GLN A 114 -5.05 17.62 3.15
C GLN A 114 -5.24 17.61 4.67
N ALA A 115 -6.08 16.72 5.21
CA ALA A 115 -6.30 16.64 6.65
C ALA A 115 -4.95 16.67 7.38
N ALA A 116 -4.72 17.75 8.13
CA ALA A 116 -3.58 17.87 9.01
C ALA A 116 -3.57 16.60 9.85
N ARG A 117 -2.41 15.95 9.95
CA ARG A 117 -2.28 14.93 10.98
C ARG A 117 -2.46 15.69 12.29
N ASP A 118 -3.60 15.51 12.96
CA ASP A 118 -3.57 15.53 14.40
C ASP A 118 -2.57 14.44 14.80
N GLU A 119 -1.43 14.88 15.30
CA GLU A 119 -0.32 14.03 15.70
C GLU A 119 -0.77 13.08 16.82
N ALA A 120 -1.06 11.83 16.48
CA ALA A 120 -0.95 10.75 17.45
C ALA A 120 0.46 10.15 17.32
N PRO A 121 1.30 10.18 18.38
CA PRO A 121 2.60 9.54 18.34
C PRO A 121 2.42 8.02 18.33
N ALA A 122 3.20 7.35 17.48
CA ALA A 122 3.34 5.91 17.53
C ALA A 122 4.21 5.54 18.74
N VAL A 123 3.58 5.07 19.82
CA VAL A 123 4.28 4.33 20.87
C VAL A 123 3.64 2.93 20.96
N PRO A 124 4.27 1.88 20.43
CA PRO A 124 3.94 0.51 20.81
C PRO A 124 4.29 0.34 22.30
N PRO A 125 3.44 -0.29 23.14
CA PRO A 125 3.84 -0.56 24.51
C PRO A 125 5.06 -1.50 24.51
N GLU A 126 6.14 -0.97 25.06
CA GLU A 126 7.39 -1.67 25.33
C GLU A 126 7.09 -2.88 26.23
N ARG A 127 7.15 -4.10 25.67
CA ARG A 127 7.17 -5.32 26.48
C ARG A 127 8.59 -5.58 26.92
N THR A 128 8.97 -5.00 28.05
CA THR A 128 10.20 -5.29 28.77
C THR A 128 10.26 -6.80 29.05
N HIS A 129 11.16 -7.50 28.36
CA HIS A 129 11.56 -8.84 28.75
C HIS A 129 12.42 -8.73 30.00
N VAL A 130 11.81 -8.96 31.17
CA VAL A 130 12.59 -9.19 32.38
C VAL A 130 13.29 -10.55 32.23
N ARG A 131 14.57 -10.51 31.88
CA ARG A 131 15.50 -11.63 32.08
C ARG A 131 15.70 -11.82 33.58
N GLY A 132 14.94 -12.72 34.18
CA GLY A 132 15.28 -13.30 35.48
C GLY A 132 16.32 -14.40 35.30
N ARG A 133 17.54 -14.17 35.80
CA ARG A 133 18.65 -15.14 35.82
C ARG A 133 18.34 -16.31 36.75
N ARG A 134 18.89 -17.47 36.38
CA ARG A 134 19.04 -18.70 37.19
C ARG A 134 19.55 -18.41 38.61
N ARG A 135 19.00 -19.11 39.60
CA ARG A 135 19.73 -19.94 40.57
C ARG A 135 18.85 -21.14 40.93
#